data_AF-A0A530KPE1-F1
#
_entry.id   AF-A0A530KPE1-F1
#
_cell.length_a   1.000
_cell.length_b   1.000
_cell.length_c   1.000
_cell.angle_alpha   90.00
_cell.angle_beta   90.00
_cell.angle_gamma   90.00
#
_symmetry.space_group_name_H-M   'P 1'
#
loop_
_entity.id
_entity.type
_entity.pdbx_description
1 polymer ?
#
loop_
_entity_poly.entity_id
_entity_poly.type
_entity_poly.pdbx_seq_one_letter_code
_entity_poly.pdbx_strand_id
1 'polypeptide(L)'
;MLSNLLLYRITVFNACILAGLVWAFLQGRVQVLFANETTGIGYGMVVVFLVAMVGFAQRVIKTTAALNEVKAGKWVDARKFKIKNSFVAAVSVWLVTLGLIGNITGFSQAVEGLNLSGGPDAAMHAISEMIDGMKVAFYTTLIGTGLGLWLAVNGHILRTATALLHIDADALKGGVYVK
;
A
#
# COMPACT_ATOMS: atom_id res chain seq x y z
N MET A 1 20.23 12.64 -22.17
CA MET A 1 18.97 13.36 -21.84
C MET A 1 17.89 12.28 -21.68
N LEU A 2 17.58 11.76 -20.50
CA LEU A 2 16.71 12.32 -19.47
C LEU A 2 17.11 11.75 -18.09
N SER A 3 17.54 12.62 -17.17
CA SER A 3 17.78 12.27 -15.77
C SER A 3 16.43 12.13 -15.04
N ASN A 4 16.32 11.20 -14.09
CA ASN A 4 15.19 11.10 -13.13
C ASN A 4 13.83 10.64 -13.69
N LEU A 5 13.78 9.95 -14.83
CA LEU A 5 12.51 9.46 -15.41
C LEU A 5 11.67 8.60 -14.45
N LEU A 6 12.34 7.82 -13.59
CA LEU A 6 11.69 7.00 -12.56
C LEU A 6 10.99 7.86 -11.50
N LEU A 7 11.66 8.91 -11.01
CA LEU A 7 11.11 9.84 -10.04
C LEU A 7 9.86 10.51 -10.60
N TYR A 8 9.90 11.04 -11.82
CA TYR A 8 8.74 11.70 -12.42
C TYR A 8 7.53 10.78 -12.52
N ARG A 9 7.69 9.54 -13.00
CA ARG A 9 6.58 8.57 -13.11
C ARG A 9 5.93 8.28 -11.76
N ILE A 10 6.76 8.09 -10.73
CA ILE A 10 6.29 7.79 -9.37
C ILE A 10 5.65 9.01 -8.73
N THR A 11 6.23 10.20 -8.89
CA THR A 11 5.66 11.44 -8.35
C THR A 11 4.32 11.75 -8.98
N VAL A 12 4.18 11.66 -10.31
CA VAL A 12 2.91 11.90 -11.00
C VAL A 12 1.85 10.91 -10.51
N PHE A 13 2.17 9.61 -10.47
CA PHE A 13 1.23 8.59 -10.01
C PHE A 13 0.75 8.84 -8.57
N ASN A 14 1.68 9.12 -7.65
CA ASN A 14 1.33 9.39 -6.26
C ASN A 14 0.59 10.71 -6.07
N ALA A 15 0.91 11.75 -6.86
CA ALA A 15 0.20 13.01 -6.84
C ALA A 15 -1.26 12.85 -7.29
N CYS A 16 -1.51 12.04 -8.32
CA CYS A 16 -2.87 11.72 -8.77
C CYS A 16 -3.70 11.04 -7.67
N ILE A 17 -3.12 10.02 -7.00
CA ILE A 17 -3.82 9.32 -5.91
C ILE A 17 -4.05 10.26 -4.72
N LEU A 18 -3.03 11.03 -4.33
CA LEU A 18 -3.15 12.01 -3.24
C LEU A 18 -4.22 13.06 -3.55
N ALA A 19 -4.29 13.59 -4.77
CA ALA A 19 -5.33 14.53 -5.17
C ALA A 19 -6.72 13.90 -5.07
N GLY A 20 -6.88 12.64 -5.51
CA GLY A 20 -8.12 11.88 -5.35
C GLY A 20 -8.51 11.68 -3.88
N LEU A 21 -7.53 11.38 -3.01
CA LEU A 21 -7.75 11.22 -1.57
C LEU A 21 -8.11 12.53 -0.89
N VAL A 22 -7.43 13.63 -1.21
CA VAL A 22 -7.77 14.97 -0.69
C VAL A 22 -9.18 15.34 -1.13
N TRP A 23 -9.54 15.12 -2.40
CA TRP A 23 -10.89 15.34 -2.87
C TRP A 23 -11.91 14.49 -2.10
N ALA A 24 -11.65 13.20 -1.92
CA ALA A 24 -12.53 12.31 -1.16
C ALA A 24 -12.66 12.72 0.32
N PHE A 25 -11.58 13.22 0.92
CA PHE A 25 -11.56 13.75 2.28
C PHE A 25 -12.40 15.02 2.42
N LEU A 26 -12.31 15.95 1.45
CA LEU A 26 -13.14 17.15 1.43
C LEU A 26 -14.63 16.83 1.27
N GLN A 27 -14.95 15.74 0.58
CA GLN A 27 -16.31 15.22 0.43
C GLN A 27 -16.80 14.41 1.64
N GLY A 28 -16.03 14.31 2.72
CA GLY A 28 -16.42 13.54 3.91
C GLY A 28 -16.32 12.02 3.75
N ARG A 29 -15.94 11.51 2.57
CA ARG A 29 -15.99 10.07 2.25
C ARG A 29 -14.96 9.27 3.04
N VAL A 30 -13.79 9.85 3.27
CA VAL A 30 -12.71 9.21 4.06
C VAL A 30 -13.12 9.10 5.53
N GLN A 31 -13.78 10.12 6.07
CA GLN A 31 -14.26 10.17 7.44
C GLN A 31 -15.31 9.08 7.69
N VAL A 32 -16.17 8.78 6.71
CA VAL A 32 -17.13 7.67 6.78
C VAL A 32 -16.43 6.32 6.92
N LEU A 33 -15.28 6.10 6.27
CA LEU A 33 -14.54 4.84 6.42
C LEU A 33 -14.10 4.63 7.87
N PHE A 34 -13.52 5.67 8.51
CA PHE A 34 -13.00 5.56 9.86
C PHE A 34 -14.08 5.67 10.94
N ALA A 35 -15.19 6.38 10.69
CA ALA A 35 -16.29 6.49 11.65
C ALA A 35 -17.03 5.15 11.85
N ASN A 36 -17.04 4.30 10.82
CA ASN A 36 -17.72 2.99 10.85
C ASN A 36 -16.76 1.82 11.13
N GLU A 37 -15.47 2.12 11.38
CA GLU A 37 -14.45 1.13 11.72
C GLU A 37 -14.09 1.30 13.20
N THR A 38 -14.76 0.55 14.07
CA THR A 38 -14.66 0.69 15.52
C THR A 38 -13.45 -0.02 16.14
N THR A 39 -12.72 -0.84 15.37
CA THR A 39 -11.64 -1.71 15.89
C THR A 39 -10.30 -1.00 16.03
N GLY A 40 -10.13 0.17 15.39
CA GLY A 40 -8.89 0.93 15.36
C GLY A 40 -7.81 0.34 14.45
N ILE A 41 -8.06 -0.80 13.81
CA ILE A 41 -7.08 -1.48 12.95
C ILE A 41 -6.78 -0.62 11.72
N GLY A 42 -7.78 0.11 11.20
CA GLY A 42 -7.62 0.99 10.04
C GLY A 42 -6.60 2.10 10.28
N TYR A 43 -6.58 2.68 11.48
CA TYR A 43 -5.55 3.67 11.85
C TYR A 43 -4.15 3.04 11.90
N GLY A 44 -4.03 1.83 12.42
CA GLY A 44 -2.78 1.07 12.41
C GLY A 44 -2.24 0.84 11.00
N MET A 45 -3.11 0.47 10.05
CA MET A 45 -2.76 0.31 8.65
C MET A 45 -2.23 1.61 8.02
N VAL A 46 -2.86 2.75 8.32
CA VAL A 46 -2.40 4.06 7.82
C VAL A 46 -0.99 4.35 8.32
N VAL A 47 -0.70 4.11 9.60
CA VAL A 47 0.66 4.31 10.16
C VAL A 47 1.68 3.41 9.46
N VAL A 48 1.39 2.12 9.33
CA VAL A 48 2.27 1.16 8.64
C VAL A 48 2.49 1.57 7.18
N PHE A 49 1.43 2.00 6.50
CA PHE A 49 1.48 2.51 5.12
C PHE A 49 2.40 3.73 5.01
N LEU A 50 2.26 4.73 5.89
CA LEU A 50 3.08 5.94 5.86
C LEU A 50 4.56 5.62 6.07
N VAL A 51 4.89 4.76 7.03
CA VAL A 51 6.27 4.30 7.26
C VAL A 51 6.83 3.60 6.03
N ALA A 52 6.05 2.70 5.42
CA ALA A 52 6.45 2.02 4.20
C ALA A 52 6.59 2.98 3.02
N MET A 53 5.76 4.02 2.94
CA MET A 53 5.81 5.03 1.89
C MET A 53 7.07 5.89 1.98
N VAL A 54 7.48 6.26 3.19
CA VAL A 54 8.78 6.93 3.43
C VAL A 54 9.94 6.02 3.03
N GLY A 55 9.90 4.75 3.46
CA GLY A 55 10.90 3.76 3.08
C GLY A 55 10.96 3.53 1.56
N PHE A 56 9.82 3.57 0.87
CA PHE A 56 9.72 3.51 -0.58
C PHE A 56 10.35 4.74 -1.23
N ALA A 57 9.99 5.96 -0.81
CA ALA A 57 10.54 7.19 -1.37
C ALA A 57 12.07 7.24 -1.30
N GLN A 58 12.65 6.86 -0.15
CA GLN A 58 14.10 6.76 0.01
C GLN A 58 14.74 5.77 -0.98
N ARG A 59 14.07 4.65 -1.27
CA ARG A 59 14.56 3.64 -2.21
C ARG A 59 14.47 4.11 -3.65
N VAL A 60 13.39 4.79 -4.01
CA VAL A 60 13.22 5.38 -5.34
C VAL A 60 14.36 6.37 -5.64
N ILE A 61 14.69 7.25 -4.70
CA ILE A 61 15.79 8.20 -4.85
C ILE A 61 17.12 7.47 -5.06
N LYS A 62 17.43 6.47 -4.23
CA LYS A 62 18.68 5.70 -4.34
C LYS A 62 18.76 4.89 -5.64
N THR A 63 17.67 4.24 -6.07
CA THR A 63 17.62 3.51 -7.35
C THR A 63 17.74 4.45 -8.54
N THR A 64 17.17 5.66 -8.45
CA THR A 64 17.30 6.67 -9.50
C THR A 64 18.73 7.19 -9.62
N ALA A 65 19.40 7.46 -8.49
CA ALA A 65 20.82 7.83 -8.50
C ALA A 65 21.69 6.72 -9.11
N ALA A 66 21.48 5.46 -8.71
CA ALA A 66 22.20 4.32 -9.28
C ALA A 66 21.97 4.15 -10.79
N LEU A 67 20.73 4.34 -11.28
CA LEU A 67 20.43 4.31 -12.72
C LEU A 67 21.17 5.42 -13.48
N ASN A 68 21.28 6.62 -12.89
CA ASN A 68 22.02 7.72 -13.52
C ASN A 68 23.53 7.43 -13.54
N GLU A 69 24.09 6.81 -12.49
CA GLU A 69 25.51 6.42 -12.43
C GLU A 69 25.87 5.35 -13.47
N VAL A 70 25.03 4.32 -13.60
CA VAL A 70 25.21 3.26 -14.61
C VAL A 70 25.11 3.82 -16.03
N LYS A 71 24.17 4.73 -16.29
CA LYS A 71 24.10 5.44 -17.57
C LYS A 71 25.29 6.37 -17.85
N ALA A 72 25.97 6.83 -16.81
CA ALA A 72 27.22 7.57 -16.91
C ALA A 72 28.46 6.65 -17.06
N GLY A 73 28.26 5.32 -17.14
CA GLY A 73 29.32 4.33 -17.31
C GLY A 73 29.97 3.85 -16.01
N LYS A 74 29.44 4.20 -14.84
CA LYS A 74 29.95 3.73 -13.54
C LYS A 74 29.21 2.47 -13.11
N TRP A 75 29.95 1.42 -12.77
CA TRP A 75 29.35 0.18 -12.30
C TRP A 75 28.77 0.33 -10.87
N VAL A 76 27.58 -0.24 -10.65
CA VAL A 76 26.89 -0.27 -9.34
C VAL A 76 26.36 -1.67 -9.07
N ASP A 77 26.47 -2.18 -7.84
CA ASP A 77 25.93 -3.49 -7.46
C ASP A 77 24.39 -3.46 -7.34
N ALA A 78 23.71 -3.83 -8.43
CA ALA A 78 22.25 -3.87 -8.52
C ALA A 78 21.59 -4.92 -7.59
N ARG A 79 22.32 -5.97 -7.17
CA ARG A 79 21.76 -7.07 -6.37
C ARG A 79 21.30 -6.60 -4.99
N LYS A 80 22.07 -5.69 -4.38
CA LYS A 80 21.73 -5.07 -3.09
C LYS A 80 20.40 -4.33 -3.13
N PHE A 81 20.06 -3.70 -4.26
CA PHE A 81 18.81 -2.97 -4.44
C PHE A 81 17.61 -3.91 -4.55
N LYS A 82 17.73 -5.03 -5.27
CA LYS A 82 16.66 -6.03 -5.41
C LYS A 82 16.22 -6.58 -4.05
N ILE A 83 17.17 -6.98 -3.21
CA ILE A 83 16.88 -7.50 -1.86
C ILE A 83 16.22 -6.43 -1.00
N LYS A 84 16.75 -5.21 -1.04
CA LYS A 84 16.24 -4.09 -0.26
C LYS A 84 14.81 -3.72 -0.67
N ASN A 85 14.48 -3.75 -1.96
CA ASN A 85 13.19 -3.31 -2.48
C ASN A 85 12.05 -4.31 -2.23
N SER A 86 12.34 -5.57 -1.87
CA SER A 86 11.31 -6.58 -1.57
C SER A 86 10.41 -6.20 -0.39
N PHE A 87 10.94 -5.41 0.55
CA PHE A 87 10.20 -4.94 1.72
C PHE A 87 8.89 -4.20 1.34
N VAL A 88 8.91 -3.39 0.27
CA VAL A 88 7.73 -2.62 -0.14
C VAL A 88 6.59 -3.55 -0.60
N ALA A 89 6.94 -4.62 -1.32
CA ALA A 89 5.97 -5.62 -1.75
C ALA A 89 5.43 -6.44 -0.58
N ALA A 90 6.27 -6.74 0.42
CA ALA A 90 5.84 -7.45 1.62
C ALA A 90 4.80 -6.63 2.42
N VAL A 91 5.08 -5.34 2.66
CA VAL A 91 4.14 -4.48 3.42
C VAL A 91 2.80 -4.33 2.70
N SER A 92 2.80 -4.23 1.36
CA SER A 92 1.55 -4.22 0.57
C SER A 92 0.67 -5.43 0.87
N VAL A 93 1.25 -6.63 0.91
CA VAL A 93 0.51 -7.87 1.25
C VAL A 93 0.04 -7.83 2.70
N TRP A 94 0.89 -7.39 3.64
CA TRP A 94 0.51 -7.30 5.05
C TRP A 94 -0.68 -6.38 5.29
N LEU A 95 -0.76 -5.24 4.61
CA LEU A 95 -1.90 -4.33 4.71
C LEU A 95 -3.20 -4.99 4.24
N VAL A 96 -3.15 -5.75 3.15
CA VAL A 96 -4.31 -6.52 2.66
C VAL A 96 -4.70 -7.60 3.68
N THR A 97 -3.72 -8.32 4.24
CA THR A 97 -3.95 -9.35 5.26
C THR A 97 -4.56 -8.77 6.53
N LEU A 98 -4.09 -7.61 7.00
CA LEU A 98 -4.71 -6.89 8.11
C LEU A 98 -6.16 -6.51 7.78
N GLY A 99 -6.46 -6.19 6.51
CA GLY A 99 -7.83 -5.94 6.03
C GLY A 99 -8.72 -7.18 6.19
N LEU A 100 -8.19 -8.35 5.85
CA LEU A 100 -8.89 -9.62 6.04
C LEU A 100 -9.10 -9.96 7.53
N ILE A 101 -8.18 -9.58 8.42
CA ILE A 101 -8.39 -9.69 9.87
C ILE A 101 -9.58 -8.83 10.31
N GLY A 102 -9.75 -7.65 9.71
CA GLY A 102 -10.93 -6.80 9.88
C GLY A 102 -12.26 -7.52 9.61
N ASN A 103 -12.29 -8.44 8.64
CA ASN A 103 -13.48 -9.27 8.40
C ASN A 103 -13.75 -10.24 9.55
N ILE A 104 -12.71 -10.85 10.10
CA ILE A 104 -12.84 -11.75 11.24
C ILE A 104 -13.40 -10.99 12.45
N THR A 105 -12.87 -9.78 12.72
CA THR A 105 -13.35 -8.96 13.84
C THR A 105 -14.78 -8.46 13.63
N GLY A 106 -15.12 -8.01 12.42
CA GLY A 106 -16.47 -7.56 12.09
C GLY A 106 -17.50 -8.68 12.14
N PHE A 107 -17.15 -9.87 11.66
CA PHE A 107 -18.03 -11.04 11.77
C PHE A 107 -18.17 -11.53 13.21
N SER A 108 -17.13 -11.45 14.04
CA SER A 108 -17.24 -11.76 15.48
C SER A 108 -18.29 -10.86 16.14
N GLN A 109 -18.21 -9.54 15.93
CA GLN A 109 -19.17 -8.58 16.45
C GLN A 109 -20.59 -8.86 15.95
N ALA A 110 -20.76 -9.18 14.66
CA ALA A 110 -22.06 -9.49 14.09
C ALA A 110 -22.69 -10.76 14.69
N VAL A 111 -21.87 -11.76 15.06
CA VAL A 111 -22.33 -13.03 15.64
C VAL A 111 -22.66 -12.88 17.12
N GLU A 112 -21.93 -12.03 17.86
CA GLU A 112 -22.22 -11.74 19.27
C GLU A 112 -23.64 -11.18 19.46
N GLY A 113 -24.15 -10.42 18.50
CA GLY A 113 -25.52 -9.88 18.51
C GLY A 113 -26.63 -10.88 18.23
N LEU A 114 -26.32 -12.13 17.87
CA LEU A 114 -27.32 -13.17 17.61
C LEU A 114 -27.90 -13.80 18.88
N ASN A 115 -27.86 -13.09 20.01
CA ASN A 115 -28.44 -13.57 21.25
C ASN A 115 -29.97 -13.37 21.24
N LEU A 116 -30.67 -14.30 20.58
CA LEU A 116 -32.13 -14.30 20.40
C LEU A 116 -32.93 -14.63 21.68
N SER A 117 -32.32 -14.47 22.86
CA SER A 117 -32.92 -14.83 24.15
C SER A 117 -33.80 -13.74 24.77
N GLY A 118 -34.25 -12.75 23.99
CA GLY A 118 -35.19 -11.72 24.39
C GLY A 118 -36.41 -11.68 23.48
N GLY A 119 -37.52 -11.10 23.95
CA GLY A 119 -38.79 -10.99 23.22
C GLY A 119 -38.73 -10.17 21.91
N PRO A 120 -39.84 -9.54 21.47
CA PRO A 120 -39.96 -8.89 20.16
C PRO A 120 -38.85 -7.86 19.82
N ASP A 121 -38.25 -7.21 20.82
CA ASP A 121 -37.18 -6.21 20.63
C ASP A 121 -35.80 -6.81 20.34
N ALA A 122 -35.58 -8.10 20.66
CA ALA A 122 -34.29 -8.77 20.46
C ALA A 122 -33.94 -8.94 18.97
N ALA A 123 -34.95 -9.08 18.11
CA ALA A 123 -34.73 -9.19 16.67
C ALA A 123 -34.16 -7.90 16.07
N MET A 124 -34.68 -6.73 16.49
CA MET A 124 -34.20 -5.43 15.99
C MET A 124 -32.78 -5.13 16.49
N HIS A 125 -32.49 -5.47 17.75
CA HIS A 125 -31.14 -5.35 18.32
C HIS A 125 -30.14 -6.25 17.60
N ALA A 126 -30.48 -7.52 17.35
CA ALA A 126 -29.62 -8.45 16.62
C ALA A 126 -29.31 -7.94 15.20
N ILE A 127 -30.32 -7.41 14.50
CA ILE A 127 -30.13 -6.82 13.15
C ILE A 127 -29.18 -5.61 13.21
N SER A 128 -29.30 -4.75 14.22
CA SER A 128 -28.43 -3.59 14.37
C SER A 128 -26.97 -3.98 14.60
N GLU A 129 -26.70 -4.92 15.51
CA GLU A 129 -25.35 -5.40 15.80
C GLU A 129 -24.72 -6.12 14.60
N MET A 130 -25.52 -6.89 13.86
CA MET A 130 -25.07 -7.48 12.59
C MET A 130 -24.66 -6.42 11.56
N ILE A 131 -25.44 -5.35 11.42
CA ILE A 131 -25.12 -4.25 10.50
C ILE A 131 -23.81 -3.58 10.90
N ASP A 132 -23.59 -3.35 12.20
CA ASP A 132 -22.37 -2.71 12.68
C ASP A 132 -21.13 -3.60 12.50
N GLY A 133 -21.22 -4.89 12.81
CA GLY A 133 -20.15 -5.84 12.53
C GLY A 133 -19.83 -5.95 11.03
N MET A 134 -20.86 -5.93 10.17
CA MET A 134 -20.68 -5.93 8.71
C MET A 134 -20.00 -4.66 8.20
N LYS A 135 -20.33 -3.47 8.74
CA LYS A 135 -19.64 -2.22 8.41
C LYS A 135 -18.16 -2.32 8.75
N VAL A 136 -17.82 -2.79 9.96
CA VAL A 136 -16.43 -2.93 10.40
C VAL A 136 -15.64 -3.83 9.45
N ALA A 137 -16.20 -4.98 9.08
CA ALA A 137 -15.59 -5.91 8.12
C ALA A 137 -15.32 -5.23 6.76
N PHE A 138 -16.35 -4.57 6.22
CA PHE A 138 -16.28 -3.92 4.91
C PHE A 138 -15.26 -2.76 4.88
N TYR A 139 -15.34 -1.83 5.84
CA TYR A 139 -14.49 -0.65 5.84
C TYR A 139 -13.03 -0.99 6.15
N THR A 140 -12.75 -1.91 7.07
CA THR A 140 -11.37 -2.35 7.36
C THR A 140 -10.74 -3.02 6.14
N THR A 141 -11.52 -3.84 5.42
CA THR A 141 -11.06 -4.45 4.16
C THR A 141 -10.77 -3.40 3.10
N LEU A 142 -11.64 -2.41 2.93
CA LEU A 142 -11.47 -1.35 1.93
C LEU A 142 -10.24 -0.49 2.21
N ILE A 143 -9.96 -0.16 3.48
CA ILE A 143 -8.74 0.54 3.88
C ILE A 143 -7.51 -0.32 3.58
N GLY A 144 -7.49 -1.58 4.03
CA GLY A 144 -6.34 -2.47 3.84
C GLY A 144 -6.03 -2.75 2.38
N THR A 145 -7.05 -3.06 1.57
CA THR A 145 -6.88 -3.28 0.14
C THR A 145 -6.52 -2.01 -0.63
N GLY A 146 -7.11 -0.86 -0.29
CA GLY A 146 -6.78 0.42 -0.92
C GLY A 146 -5.31 0.82 -0.69
N LEU A 147 -4.87 0.82 0.57
CA LEU A 147 -3.49 1.15 0.93
C LEU A 147 -2.49 0.10 0.41
N GLY A 148 -2.85 -1.18 0.52
CA GLY A 148 -2.07 -2.30 0.02
C GLY A 148 -1.86 -2.22 -1.50
N LEU A 149 -2.92 -1.98 -2.26
CA LEU A 149 -2.86 -1.82 -3.72
C LEU A 149 -1.99 -0.63 -4.12
N TRP A 150 -2.12 0.49 -3.40
CA TRP A 150 -1.30 1.67 -3.67
C TRP A 150 0.20 1.38 -3.51
N LEU A 151 0.62 0.68 -2.45
CA LEU A 151 2.01 0.21 -2.31
C LEU A 151 2.38 -0.84 -3.35
N ALA A 152 1.46 -1.74 -3.74
CA ALA A 152 1.72 -2.79 -4.74
C ALA A 152 2.13 -2.19 -6.08
N VAL A 153 1.39 -1.18 -6.56
CA VAL A 153 1.65 -0.52 -7.84
C VAL A 153 2.97 0.24 -7.80
N ASN A 154 3.20 1.01 -6.74
CA ASN A 154 4.48 1.70 -6.51
C ASN A 154 5.68 0.73 -6.47
N GLY A 155 5.52 -0.38 -5.74
CA GLY A 155 6.52 -1.44 -5.65
C GLY A 155 6.75 -2.17 -6.98
N HIS A 156 5.71 -2.32 -7.81
CA HIS A 156 5.86 -2.86 -9.17
C HIS A 156 6.72 -1.96 -10.05
N ILE A 157 6.45 -0.64 -10.07
CA ILE A 157 7.23 0.33 -10.84
C ILE A 157 8.72 0.29 -10.41
N LEU A 158 8.99 0.26 -9.10
CA LEU A 158 10.35 0.20 -8.57
C LEU A 158 11.07 -1.12 -8.92
N ARG A 159 10.36 -2.26 -8.90
CA ARG A 159 10.92 -3.55 -9.31
C ARG A 159 11.33 -3.54 -10.78
N THR A 160 10.50 -3.02 -11.67
CA THR A 160 10.82 -2.90 -13.10
C THR A 160 12.07 -2.03 -13.31
N ALA A 161 12.18 -0.90 -12.61
CA ALA A 161 13.37 -0.05 -12.67
C ALA A 161 14.64 -0.73 -12.12
N THR A 162 14.49 -1.53 -11.06
CA THR A 162 15.61 -2.29 -10.48
C THR A 162 16.06 -3.42 -11.42
N ALA A 163 15.14 -4.03 -12.17
CA ALA A 163 15.48 -5.04 -13.18
C ALA A 163 16.27 -4.42 -14.34
N LEU A 164 15.86 -3.24 -14.84
CA LEU A 164 16.62 -2.51 -15.85
C LEU A 164 18.02 -2.12 -15.35
N LEU A 165 18.12 -1.65 -14.10
CA LEU A 165 19.42 -1.35 -13.47
C LEU A 165 20.35 -2.58 -13.44
N HIS A 166 19.81 -3.77 -13.22
CA HIS A 166 20.61 -5.00 -13.21
C HIS A 166 21.16 -5.35 -14.58
N ILE A 167 20.34 -5.24 -15.63
CA ILE A 167 20.74 -5.48 -17.02
C ILE A 167 21.85 -4.50 -17.42
N ASP A 168 21.63 -3.21 -17.15
CA ASP A 168 22.58 -2.14 -17.47
C ASP A 168 23.90 -2.32 -16.67
N ALA A 169 23.84 -2.68 -15.39
CA ALA A 169 25.04 -2.91 -14.59
C ALA A 169 25.86 -4.13 -15.06
N ASP A 170 25.19 -5.20 -15.50
CA ASP A 170 25.85 -6.40 -16.02
C ASP A 170 26.52 -6.14 -17.37
N ALA A 171 25.89 -5.36 -18.25
CA ALA A 171 26.46 -4.97 -19.53
C ALA A 171 27.74 -4.12 -19.36
N LEU A 172 27.81 -3.26 -18.34
CA LEU A 172 29.05 -2.55 -17.99
C LEU A 172 30.14 -3.50 -17.50
N LYS A 173 29.77 -4.48 -16.66
CA LYS A 173 30.72 -5.46 -16.12
C LYS A 173 31.30 -6.37 -17.21
N GLY A 174 30.52 -6.68 -18.23
CA GLY A 174 30.94 -7.46 -19.40
C GLY A 174 31.69 -6.67 -20.48
N GLY A 175 31.88 -5.36 -20.32
CA GLY A 175 32.57 -4.52 -21.30
C GLY A 175 31.77 -4.21 -22.58
N VAL A 176 30.44 -4.41 -22.56
CA VAL A 176 29.57 -4.34 -23.77
C VAL A 176 28.95 -2.94 -23.97
N TYR A 177 29.27 -1.95 -23.12
CA TYR A 177 28.77 -0.57 -23.31
C TYR A 177 29.48 0.13 -24.47
N VAL A 178 28.95 -0.05 -25.68
CA VAL A 178 29.22 0.82 -26.82
C VAL A 178 28.28 2.03 -26.70
N LYS A 179 28.88 3.22 -26.70
CA LYS A 179 28.24 4.53 -26.52
C LYS A 179 27.03 4.76 -27.43
#